data_AF-A0A1V4MF65-F1
#
_entry.id   AF-A0A1V4MF65-F1
#
_cell.length_a   1.000
_cell.length_b   1.000
_cell.length_c   1.000
_cell.angle_alpha   90.00
_cell.angle_beta   90.00
_cell.angle_gamma   90.00
#
_symmetry.space_group_name_H-M   'P 1'
#
loop_
_entity.id
_entity.type
_entity.pdbx_description
1 polymer ?
#
loop_
_entity_poly.entity_id
_entity_poly.type
_entity_poly.pdbx_seq_one_letter_code
_entity_poly.pdbx_strand_id
1 'polypeptide(L)'
;MKRTVRGFFILFLLAIVAMPSLKTASATTPYIDEEDYTDFTTWIWGNSEPDQPGVRTATDSLSSVFISDLFNSPIIPIPANCQSFTYSPETSPLLSADASQAKPIGIGTVATGGDTLSITLNTYQFSGPVDIYFGLYSPEIDPDNIYLLTSNGVFEALSDTAAPWKANITGPLNETLFCDVQASSLPVGSYHLYLLVTPTANLNNWFFSRLVGESLVNFQCKVA
;
A
#
# COMPACT_ATOMS: atom_id res chain seq x y z
N MET A 1 -8.60 -14.95 37.15
CA MET A 1 -9.84 -14.75 36.35
C MET A 1 -9.39 -14.43 34.93
N LYS A 2 -9.24 -15.44 34.06
CA LYS A 2 -8.53 -15.37 32.77
C LYS A 2 -9.28 -16.18 31.71
N ARG A 3 -10.57 -15.88 31.50
CA ARG A 3 -11.38 -16.42 30.41
C ARG A 3 -12.34 -15.31 29.99
N THR A 4 -12.60 -15.20 28.68
CA THR A 4 -13.47 -14.21 27.99
C THR A 4 -12.78 -12.98 27.36
N VAL A 5 -11.64 -13.15 26.69
CA VAL A 5 -11.15 -12.15 25.69
C VAL A 5 -11.00 -12.78 24.29
N ARG A 6 -10.57 -14.05 24.22
CA ARG A 6 -10.42 -14.80 22.95
C ARG A 6 -11.67 -14.84 22.07
N GLY A 7 -12.86 -14.96 22.66
CA GLY A 7 -14.11 -14.96 21.89
C GLY A 7 -14.48 -13.59 21.30
N PHE A 8 -14.08 -12.50 21.96
CA PHE A 8 -14.43 -11.15 21.54
C PHE A 8 -13.52 -10.64 20.42
N PHE A 9 -12.23 -11.02 20.42
CA PHE A 9 -11.29 -10.63 19.36
C PHE A 9 -11.58 -11.34 18.04
N ILE A 10 -11.91 -12.64 18.07
CA ILE A 10 -12.36 -13.35 16.87
C ILE A 10 -13.67 -12.75 16.36
N LEU A 11 -14.63 -12.44 17.23
CA LEU A 11 -15.87 -11.74 16.83
C LEU A 11 -15.59 -10.34 16.27
N PHE A 12 -14.58 -9.63 16.79
CA PHE A 12 -14.21 -8.30 16.35
C PHE A 12 -13.52 -8.31 14.98
N LEU A 13 -12.59 -9.24 14.75
CA LEU A 13 -12.04 -9.52 13.42
C LEU A 13 -13.15 -9.95 12.45
N LEU A 14 -14.10 -10.77 12.90
CA LEU A 14 -15.28 -11.13 12.11
C LEU A 14 -16.19 -9.93 11.83
N ALA A 15 -16.33 -8.99 12.76
CA ALA A 15 -17.13 -7.77 12.62
C ALA A 15 -16.48 -6.76 11.67
N ILE A 16 -15.15 -6.67 11.67
CA ILE A 16 -14.37 -5.91 10.68
C ILE A 16 -14.58 -6.50 9.28
N VAL A 17 -14.60 -7.83 9.14
CA VAL A 17 -14.87 -8.53 7.86
C VAL A 17 -16.35 -8.43 7.44
N ALA A 18 -17.28 -8.30 8.40
CA ALA A 18 -18.71 -8.13 8.13
C ALA A 18 -19.11 -6.69 7.75
N MET A 19 -18.18 -5.73 7.80
CA MET A 19 -18.43 -4.43 7.19
C MET A 19 -18.51 -4.63 5.67
N PRO A 20 -19.61 -4.22 5.01
CA PRO A 20 -19.70 -4.34 3.57
C PRO A 20 -18.52 -3.57 2.99
N SER A 21 -17.61 -4.28 2.31
CA SER A 21 -16.66 -3.68 1.40
C SER A 21 -17.45 -2.69 0.56
N LEU A 22 -17.22 -1.39 0.78
CA LEU A 22 -17.76 -0.34 -0.07
C LEU A 22 -17.09 -0.56 -1.41
N LYS A 23 -17.79 -1.34 -2.22
CA LYS A 23 -17.47 -1.65 -3.61
C LYS A 23 -17.03 -0.35 -4.25
N THR A 24 -15.78 -0.34 -4.71
CA THR A 24 -15.16 0.78 -5.41
C THR A 24 -16.21 1.43 -6.30
N ALA A 25 -16.49 2.72 -6.08
CA ALA A 25 -17.32 3.47 -7.00
C ALA A 25 -16.69 3.27 -8.39
N SER A 26 -17.42 2.61 -9.29
CA SER A 26 -17.01 2.45 -10.68
C SER A 26 -16.79 3.86 -11.20
N ALA A 27 -15.52 4.22 -11.43
CA ALA A 27 -15.21 5.45 -12.11
C ALA A 27 -15.95 5.39 -13.45
N THR A 28 -16.92 6.26 -13.64
CA THR A 28 -17.52 6.52 -14.93
C THR A 28 -16.37 6.95 -15.82
N THR A 29 -15.91 6.05 -16.68
CA THR A 29 -14.94 6.40 -17.72
C THR A 29 -15.58 7.53 -18.53
N PRO A 30 -14.95 8.71 -18.66
CA PRO A 30 -15.41 9.67 -19.63
C PRO A 30 -15.39 8.96 -20.99
N TYR A 31 -16.53 8.98 -21.66
CA TYR A 31 -16.65 8.60 -23.06
C TYR A 31 -15.72 9.54 -23.84
N ILE A 32 -14.62 8.99 -24.35
CA ILE A 32 -13.69 9.68 -25.26
C ILE A 32 -14.13 9.26 -26.66
N ASP A 33 -14.56 10.23 -27.47
CA ASP A 33 -14.81 10.01 -28.89
C ASP A 33 -13.52 9.52 -29.55
N GLU A 34 -13.63 8.45 -30.34
CA GLU A 34 -12.54 7.66 -30.92
C GLU A 34 -11.92 8.32 -32.17
N GLU A 35 -11.94 9.65 -32.25
CA GLU A 35 -11.35 10.43 -33.33
C GLU A 35 -10.42 11.51 -32.73
N ASP A 36 -9.17 11.13 -32.46
CA ASP A 36 -7.94 11.95 -32.51
C ASP A 36 -6.89 11.41 -31.53
N TYR A 37 -6.25 10.30 -31.90
CA TYR A 37 -5.12 9.73 -31.15
C TYR A 37 -3.90 9.53 -32.07
N THR A 38 -3.42 10.60 -32.69
CA THR A 38 -2.10 10.57 -33.35
C THR A 38 -1.24 11.82 -33.14
N ASP A 39 -1.53 12.70 -32.18
CA ASP A 39 -0.57 13.78 -31.89
C ASP A 39 -0.71 14.35 -30.47
N PHE A 40 0.12 13.87 -29.54
CA PHE A 40 0.38 14.59 -28.29
C PHE A 40 1.48 15.63 -28.54
N THR A 41 1.16 16.69 -29.30
CA THR A 41 1.98 17.90 -29.28
C THR A 41 1.64 18.70 -28.03
N THR A 42 2.47 18.59 -26.99
CA THR A 42 2.48 19.58 -25.91
C THR A 42 2.94 20.91 -26.47
N TRP A 43 2.06 21.90 -26.53
CA TRP A 43 2.42 23.26 -26.94
C TRP A 43 3.26 23.92 -25.85
N ILE A 44 4.58 23.96 -26.04
CA ILE A 44 5.46 24.83 -25.26
C ILE A 44 5.23 26.25 -25.77
N TRP A 45 4.55 27.08 -24.98
CA TRP A 45 4.45 28.51 -25.25
C TRP A 45 5.83 29.13 -25.05
N GLY A 46 6.57 29.29 -26.16
CA GLY A 46 7.73 30.17 -26.21
C GLY A 46 7.27 31.61 -26.08
N ASN A 47 7.70 32.27 -25.02
CA ASN A 47 7.44 33.68 -24.75
C ASN A 47 8.09 34.51 -25.86
N SER A 48 7.30 34.98 -26.83
CA SER A 48 7.77 35.96 -27.81
C SER A 48 7.68 37.36 -27.20
N GLU A 49 8.80 37.89 -26.70
CA GLU A 49 8.94 39.33 -26.47
C GLU A 49 8.98 40.07 -27.82
N PRO A 50 8.45 41.30 -27.94
CA PRO A 50 8.16 41.91 -29.25
C PRO A 50 9.37 42.42 -30.06
N ASP A 51 10.60 42.41 -29.53
CA ASP A 51 11.72 43.16 -30.11
C ASP A 51 12.99 42.33 -30.39
N GLN A 52 12.87 41.09 -30.90
CA GLN A 52 14.02 40.32 -31.39
C GLN A 52 14.01 40.22 -32.93
N PRO A 53 15.01 40.79 -33.64
CA PRO A 53 15.13 40.66 -35.09
C PRO A 53 15.43 39.21 -35.46
N GLY A 54 14.61 38.68 -36.37
CA GLY A 54 14.39 37.25 -36.56
C GLY A 54 15.63 36.42 -36.91
N VAL A 55 15.84 35.39 -36.11
CA VAL A 55 16.50 34.16 -36.55
C VAL A 55 15.38 33.17 -36.87
N ARG A 56 15.17 32.93 -38.17
CA ARG A 56 14.32 31.82 -38.63
C ARG A 56 15.05 30.50 -38.35
N THR A 57 14.89 29.94 -37.16
CA THR A 57 15.17 28.51 -36.91
C THR A 57 13.96 27.68 -37.35
N ALA A 58 13.74 27.62 -38.66
CA ALA A 58 13.04 26.49 -39.26
C ALA A 58 14.11 25.48 -39.70
N THR A 59 14.78 24.86 -38.73
CA THR A 59 15.41 23.58 -38.96
C THR A 59 14.43 22.56 -38.40
N ASP A 60 13.68 21.99 -39.32
CA ASP A 60 12.77 20.88 -39.13
C ASP A 60 13.57 19.64 -38.69
N SER A 61 13.87 19.59 -37.39
CA SER A 61 14.26 18.38 -36.71
C SER A 61 13.08 18.00 -35.84
N LEU A 62 12.10 17.30 -36.42
CA LEU A 62 11.19 16.44 -35.67
C LEU A 62 12.02 15.28 -35.08
N SER A 63 12.95 15.59 -34.18
CA SER A 63 13.36 14.64 -33.17
C SER A 63 12.16 14.51 -32.25
N SER A 64 11.36 13.47 -32.48
CA SER A 64 10.41 12.99 -31.49
C SER A 64 11.16 12.88 -30.17
N VAL A 65 10.88 13.79 -29.23
CA VAL A 65 11.33 13.66 -27.85
C VAL A 65 10.52 12.51 -27.29
N PHE A 66 11.06 11.30 -27.40
CA PHE A 66 10.48 10.14 -26.76
C PHE A 66 10.51 10.38 -25.26
N ILE A 67 9.36 10.72 -24.68
CA ILE A 67 9.21 10.78 -23.22
C ILE A 67 8.94 9.37 -22.68
N SER A 68 9.74 8.40 -23.12
CA SER A 68 9.71 7.01 -22.64
C SER A 68 9.94 6.93 -21.13
N ASP A 69 10.61 7.93 -20.55
CA ASP A 69 10.87 8.01 -19.10
C ASP A 69 9.68 8.52 -18.28
N LEU A 70 8.59 9.04 -18.89
CA LEU A 70 7.39 9.46 -18.16
C LEU A 70 6.45 8.29 -17.80
N PHE A 71 6.59 7.14 -18.46
CA PHE A 71 5.70 5.99 -18.28
C PHE A 71 6.38 4.76 -17.68
N ASN A 72 7.70 4.80 -17.47
CA ASN A 72 8.39 3.68 -16.86
C ASN A 72 8.32 3.79 -15.33
N SER A 73 7.33 3.15 -14.73
CA SER A 73 7.28 3.01 -13.27
C SER A 73 8.53 2.26 -12.79
N PRO A 74 9.22 2.75 -11.74
CA PRO A 74 10.39 2.07 -11.22
C PRO A 74 10.07 0.62 -10.85
N ILE A 75 10.99 -0.32 -11.07
CA ILE A 75 10.78 -1.76 -10.83
C ILE A 75 11.52 -2.18 -9.57
N ILE A 76 10.85 -2.89 -8.67
CA ILE A 76 11.46 -3.49 -7.47
C ILE A 76 12.02 -4.86 -7.85
N PRO A 77 13.31 -5.16 -7.61
CA PRO A 77 13.82 -6.51 -7.80
C PRO A 77 13.08 -7.53 -6.93
N ILE A 78 12.84 -8.74 -7.43
CA ILE A 78 12.34 -9.83 -6.57
C ILE A 78 13.34 -10.12 -5.43
N PRO A 79 12.89 -10.57 -4.25
CA PRO A 79 13.79 -10.89 -3.15
C PRO A 79 14.79 -11.99 -3.53
N ALA A 80 16.08 -11.66 -3.48
CA ALA A 80 17.17 -12.60 -3.70
C ALA A 80 17.72 -13.20 -2.38
N ASN A 81 17.41 -12.55 -1.26
CA ASN A 81 17.81 -12.92 0.10
C ASN A 81 16.72 -12.48 1.09
N CYS A 82 16.89 -12.85 2.37
CA CYS A 82 16.03 -12.40 3.46
C CYS A 82 16.40 -10.99 3.90
N GLN A 83 15.47 -10.05 3.84
CA GLN A 83 15.66 -8.68 4.32
C GLN A 83 14.45 -8.20 5.12
N SER A 84 14.70 -7.62 6.29
CA SER A 84 13.66 -7.05 7.14
C SER A 84 13.82 -5.54 7.29
N PHE A 85 12.70 -4.84 7.24
CA PHE A 85 12.61 -3.40 7.32
C PHE A 85 11.59 -3.03 8.39
N THR A 86 11.96 -2.12 9.28
CA THR A 86 11.06 -1.60 10.31
C THR A 86 10.96 -0.09 10.16
N TYR A 87 9.74 0.44 10.18
CA TYR A 87 9.49 1.87 10.06
C TYR A 87 8.32 2.32 10.94
N SER A 88 8.32 3.62 11.24
CA SER A 88 7.25 4.29 11.97
C SER A 88 5.97 4.38 11.13
N PRO A 89 4.80 4.50 11.76
CA PRO A 89 3.54 4.65 11.04
C PRO A 89 3.54 5.82 10.05
N GLU A 90 2.98 5.59 8.86
CA GLU A 90 2.80 6.63 7.83
C GLU A 90 1.31 6.81 7.53
N THR A 91 0.90 8.04 7.21
CA THR A 91 -0.50 8.33 6.82
C THR A 91 -0.84 7.69 5.47
N SER A 92 0.12 7.65 4.56
CA SER A 92 0.02 7.02 3.24
C SER A 92 1.28 6.23 2.90
N PRO A 93 1.21 5.16 2.08
CA PRO A 93 2.38 4.41 1.65
C PRO A 93 3.42 5.29 0.95
N LEU A 94 4.71 5.02 1.21
CA LEU A 94 5.83 5.64 0.52
C LEU A 94 6.42 4.66 -0.50
N LEU A 95 6.31 5.02 -1.78
CA LEU A 95 6.80 4.20 -2.89
C LEU A 95 8.29 4.41 -3.15
N SER A 96 9.02 3.31 -3.36
CA SER A 96 10.42 3.32 -3.77
C SER A 96 10.74 2.04 -4.57
N ALA A 97 11.66 2.14 -5.53
CA ALA A 97 12.24 0.98 -6.21
C ALA A 97 13.24 0.23 -5.32
N ASP A 98 13.84 0.94 -4.37
CA ASP A 98 14.67 0.38 -3.32
C ASP A 98 13.76 -0.11 -2.19
N ALA A 99 13.71 -1.43 -2.02
CA ALA A 99 12.90 -2.09 -1.00
C ALA A 99 13.22 -1.61 0.42
N SER A 100 14.45 -1.14 0.69
CA SER A 100 14.85 -0.61 2.00
C SER A 100 14.28 0.77 2.31
N GLN A 101 13.91 1.52 1.27
CA GLN A 101 13.31 2.86 1.37
C GLN A 101 11.79 2.84 1.19
N ALA A 102 11.24 1.73 0.69
CA ALA A 102 9.80 1.56 0.52
C ALA A 102 9.11 1.40 1.89
N LYS A 103 7.99 2.10 2.07
CA LYS A 103 7.08 1.93 3.22
C LYS A 103 5.71 1.57 2.70
N PRO A 104 5.46 0.29 2.39
CA PRO A 104 4.30 -0.10 1.60
C PRO A 104 2.98 -0.02 2.36
N ILE A 105 3.00 0.15 3.68
CA ILE A 105 1.80 0.20 4.53
C ILE A 105 1.57 1.64 5.00
N GLY A 106 0.42 2.21 4.64
CA GLY A 106 -0.13 3.43 5.23
C GLY A 106 -1.32 3.10 6.12
N ILE A 107 -1.47 3.82 7.24
CA ILE A 107 -2.55 3.58 8.21
C ILE A 107 -3.52 4.76 8.38
N GLY A 108 -3.42 5.79 7.53
CA GLY A 108 -4.31 6.94 7.57
C GLY A 108 -4.01 7.89 8.72
N THR A 109 -4.99 8.71 9.10
CA THR A 109 -4.80 9.84 10.03
C THR A 109 -4.33 9.44 11.42
N VAL A 110 -4.58 8.19 11.84
CA VAL A 110 -4.09 7.66 13.13
C VAL A 110 -2.55 7.68 13.23
N ALA A 111 -1.83 7.65 12.11
CA ALA A 111 -0.36 7.78 12.10
C ALA A 111 0.13 9.13 12.67
N THR A 112 -0.69 10.18 12.55
CA THR A 112 -0.38 11.54 13.04
C THR A 112 -1.24 11.95 14.23
N GLY A 113 -1.87 10.99 14.92
CA GLY A 113 -2.70 11.25 16.08
C GLY A 113 -4.15 11.65 15.77
N GLY A 114 -4.66 11.37 14.57
CA GLY A 114 -6.09 11.44 14.27
C GLY A 114 -6.87 10.22 14.77
N ASP A 115 -8.19 10.24 14.61
CA ASP A 115 -9.10 9.21 15.16
C ASP A 115 -9.50 8.14 14.13
N THR A 116 -9.00 8.22 12.90
CA THR A 116 -9.42 7.35 11.81
C THR A 116 -8.25 6.50 11.28
N LEU A 117 -8.45 5.18 11.32
CA LEU A 117 -7.59 4.16 10.73
C LEU A 117 -8.06 3.83 9.29
N SER A 118 -7.14 3.93 8.34
CA SER A 118 -7.33 3.47 6.97
C SER A 118 -6.08 2.71 6.52
N ILE A 119 -6.18 1.39 6.35
CA ILE A 119 -5.05 0.55 5.96
C ILE A 119 -4.98 0.48 4.44
N THR A 120 -3.94 1.09 3.89
CA THR A 120 -3.65 1.15 2.46
C THR A 120 -2.30 0.50 2.19
N LEU A 121 -2.22 -0.27 1.12
CA LEU A 121 -1.04 -0.98 0.66
C LEU A 121 -0.69 -0.52 -0.74
N ASN A 122 0.54 -0.05 -0.93
CA ASN A 122 1.01 0.36 -2.25
C ASN A 122 2.47 -0.04 -2.47
N THR A 123 2.76 -0.61 -3.64
CA THR A 123 4.11 -0.93 -4.10
C THR A 123 4.22 -0.65 -5.59
N TYR A 124 5.44 -0.38 -6.06
CA TYR A 124 5.72 -0.55 -7.48
C TYR A 124 5.64 -2.02 -7.88
N GLN A 125 5.68 -2.27 -9.20
CA GLN A 125 5.74 -3.62 -9.73
C GLN A 125 7.08 -4.29 -9.38
N PHE A 126 7.04 -5.61 -9.19
CA PHE A 126 8.25 -6.41 -9.01
C PHE A 126 8.81 -6.86 -10.36
N SER A 127 10.11 -7.16 -10.43
CA SER A 127 10.80 -7.62 -11.64
C SER A 127 10.40 -9.03 -12.08
N GLY A 128 9.52 -9.69 -11.34
CA GLY A 128 8.99 -11.03 -11.59
C GLY A 128 7.81 -11.32 -10.66
N PRO A 129 7.14 -12.48 -10.84
CA PRO A 129 5.99 -12.85 -10.03
C PRO A 129 6.34 -13.02 -8.55
N VAL A 130 5.50 -12.45 -7.69
CA VAL A 130 5.64 -12.54 -6.22
C VAL A 130 4.37 -13.01 -5.55
N ASP A 131 4.55 -13.63 -4.39
CA ASP A 131 3.48 -13.93 -3.45
C ASP A 131 3.54 -12.91 -2.29
N ILE A 132 2.37 -12.41 -1.88
CA ILE A 132 2.22 -11.35 -0.88
C ILE A 132 1.39 -11.88 0.28
N TYR A 133 1.88 -11.67 1.49
CA TYR A 133 1.22 -11.99 2.75
C TYR A 133 1.06 -10.72 3.56
N PHE A 134 -0.15 -10.47 4.06
CA PHE A 134 -0.42 -9.38 4.99
C PHE A 134 -0.73 -9.94 6.36
N GLY A 135 -0.06 -9.44 7.40
CA GLY A 135 -0.15 -9.96 8.75
C GLY A 135 -0.51 -8.90 9.78
N LEU A 136 -1.15 -9.34 10.86
CA LEU A 136 -1.55 -8.54 12.02
C LEU A 136 -1.14 -9.28 13.30
N TYR A 137 -0.59 -8.55 14.27
CA TYR A 137 -0.33 -9.07 15.61
C TYR A 137 -0.63 -8.00 16.66
N SER A 138 -1.27 -8.40 17.77
CA SER A 138 -1.53 -7.53 18.91
C SER A 138 -1.26 -8.27 20.22
N PRO A 139 -0.11 -8.02 20.89
CA PRO A 139 0.28 -8.75 22.09
C PRO A 139 -0.69 -8.57 23.27
N GLU A 140 -1.37 -7.43 23.35
CA GLU A 140 -2.32 -7.13 24.42
C GLU A 140 -3.66 -7.86 24.25
N ILE A 141 -3.97 -8.33 23.04
CA ILE A 141 -5.25 -8.98 22.74
C ILE A 141 -5.08 -10.50 22.59
N ASP A 142 -4.11 -10.94 21.78
CA ASP A 142 -3.74 -12.33 21.65
C ASP A 142 -2.21 -12.47 21.52
N PRO A 143 -1.50 -12.75 22.64
CA PRO A 143 -0.04 -12.83 22.64
C PRO A 143 0.52 -14.07 21.94
N ASP A 144 -0.33 -15.06 21.64
CA ASP A 144 0.11 -16.37 21.15
C ASP A 144 0.04 -16.49 19.62
N ASN A 145 -0.70 -15.60 18.94
CA ASN A 145 -1.06 -15.78 17.52
C ASN A 145 -0.72 -14.55 16.68
N ILE A 146 -0.11 -14.80 15.52
CA ILE A 146 -0.06 -13.85 14.40
C ILE A 146 -1.20 -14.22 13.45
N TYR A 147 -1.93 -13.24 12.93
CA TYR A 147 -3.01 -13.46 12.00
C TYR A 147 -2.57 -13.06 10.59
N LEU A 148 -2.82 -13.91 9.60
CA LEU A 148 -2.61 -13.61 8.20
C LEU A 148 -3.94 -13.37 7.49
N LEU A 149 -3.96 -12.38 6.59
CA LEU A 149 -5.08 -12.15 5.71
C LEU A 149 -5.09 -13.23 4.61
N THR A 150 -6.16 -14.00 4.54
CA THR A 150 -6.37 -15.00 3.48
C THR A 150 -6.85 -14.34 2.20
N SER A 151 -6.76 -15.05 1.08
CA SER A 151 -7.30 -14.61 -0.22
C SER A 151 -8.81 -14.31 -0.20
N ASN A 152 -9.55 -14.85 0.77
CA ASN A 152 -10.96 -14.59 0.99
C ASN A 152 -11.23 -13.31 1.80
N GLY A 153 -10.18 -12.56 2.18
CA GLY A 153 -10.31 -11.34 2.98
C GLY A 153 -10.57 -11.60 4.47
N VAL A 154 -10.35 -12.82 4.95
CA VAL A 154 -10.52 -13.20 6.36
C VAL A 154 -9.17 -13.33 7.02
N PHE A 155 -9.02 -12.81 8.24
CA PHE A 155 -7.84 -13.06 9.06
C PHE A 155 -7.92 -14.41 9.75
N GLU A 156 -6.90 -15.24 9.56
CA GLU A 156 -6.77 -16.54 10.20
C GLU A 156 -5.44 -16.60 10.96
N ALA A 157 -5.42 -17.32 12.08
CA ALA A 157 -4.18 -17.53 12.82
C ALA A 157 -3.18 -18.28 11.92
N LEU A 158 -1.93 -17.82 11.94
CA LEU A 158 -0.82 -18.42 11.21
C LEU A 158 -0.69 -19.89 11.64
N SER A 159 -0.78 -20.78 10.65
CA SER A 159 -0.58 -22.22 10.81
C SER A 159 0.74 -22.65 10.17
N ASP A 160 1.08 -23.94 10.26
CA ASP A 160 2.28 -24.52 9.67
C ASP A 160 2.37 -24.30 8.14
N THR A 161 1.23 -24.05 7.49
CA THR A 161 1.16 -23.75 6.05
C THR A 161 0.56 -22.36 5.83
N ALA A 162 1.44 -21.37 5.63
CA ALA A 162 1.03 -20.02 5.26
C ALA A 162 0.64 -19.96 3.78
N ALA A 163 -0.64 -19.67 3.50
CA ALA A 163 -1.11 -19.35 2.15
C ALA A 163 -0.97 -17.83 1.90
N PRO A 164 -0.54 -17.41 0.70
CA PRO A 164 -0.46 -15.99 0.38
C PRO A 164 -1.85 -15.36 0.30
N TRP A 165 -1.94 -14.10 0.71
CA TRP A 165 -3.14 -13.29 0.48
C TRP A 165 -3.36 -13.07 -1.02
N LYS A 166 -2.28 -12.76 -1.73
CA LYS A 166 -2.23 -12.59 -3.18
C LYS A 166 -1.06 -13.39 -3.73
N ALA A 167 -1.33 -14.32 -4.64
CA ALA A 167 -0.32 -15.17 -5.26
C ALA A 167 -0.01 -14.72 -6.70
N ASN A 168 1.22 -14.96 -7.15
CA ASN A 168 1.66 -14.78 -8.54
C ASN A 168 1.34 -13.38 -9.09
N ILE A 169 1.56 -12.34 -8.30
CA ILE A 169 1.33 -10.95 -8.68
C ILE A 169 2.49 -10.45 -9.54
N THR A 170 2.18 -9.89 -10.71
CA THR A 170 3.16 -9.34 -11.66
C THR A 170 3.07 -7.82 -11.81
N GLY A 171 2.02 -7.19 -11.28
CA GLY A 171 1.79 -5.75 -11.33
C GLY A 171 2.11 -5.03 -10.02
N PRO A 172 1.93 -3.70 -9.96
CA PRO A 172 2.00 -2.96 -8.71
C PRO A 172 0.87 -3.43 -7.76
N LEU A 173 1.15 -3.43 -6.46
CA LEU A 173 0.12 -3.58 -5.44
C LEU A 173 -0.50 -2.21 -5.19
N ASN A 174 -1.82 -2.08 -5.27
CA ASN A 174 -2.53 -0.87 -4.85
C ASN A 174 -3.89 -1.27 -4.27
N GLU A 175 -3.96 -1.38 -2.95
CA GLU A 175 -5.10 -1.95 -2.25
C GLU A 175 -5.46 -1.11 -1.03
N THR A 176 -6.76 -0.97 -0.77
CA THR A 176 -7.28 -0.43 0.49
C THR A 176 -7.99 -1.56 1.22
N LEU A 177 -7.39 -2.03 2.30
CA LEU A 177 -7.93 -3.15 3.09
C LEU A 177 -9.07 -2.68 3.99
N PHE A 178 -8.87 -1.53 4.65
CA PHE A 178 -9.82 -0.93 5.57
C PHE A 178 -9.84 0.58 5.34
N CYS A 179 -11.03 1.16 5.41
CA CYS A 179 -11.22 2.60 5.24
C CYS A 179 -12.11 3.11 6.37
N ASP A 180 -11.74 4.26 6.91
CA ASP A 180 -12.56 5.04 7.84
C ASP A 180 -12.97 4.32 9.13
N VAL A 181 -12.12 3.41 9.62
CA VAL A 181 -12.35 2.72 10.89
C VAL A 181 -12.01 3.67 12.03
N GLN A 182 -13.00 3.97 12.88
CA GLN A 182 -12.76 4.77 14.08
C GLN A 182 -11.80 4.04 15.02
N ALA A 183 -10.68 4.67 15.40
CA ALA A 183 -9.69 4.09 16.29
C ALA A 183 -10.29 3.72 17.65
N SER A 184 -11.30 4.47 18.11
CA SER A 184 -12.06 4.19 19.34
C SER A 184 -12.89 2.90 19.28
N SER A 185 -13.14 2.36 18.08
CA SER A 185 -13.82 1.06 17.93
C SER A 185 -12.86 -0.11 18.11
N LEU A 186 -11.55 0.12 17.99
CA LEU A 186 -10.52 -0.91 18.16
C LEU A 186 -10.29 -1.15 19.65
N PRO A 187 -10.10 -2.41 20.09
CA PRO A 187 -9.59 -2.68 21.42
C PRO A 187 -8.29 -1.91 21.70
N VAL A 188 -8.16 -1.40 22.92
CA VAL A 188 -6.94 -0.73 23.37
C VAL A 188 -5.78 -1.73 23.34
N GLY A 189 -4.71 -1.39 22.64
CA GLY A 189 -3.54 -2.24 22.52
C GLY A 189 -2.55 -1.74 21.48
N SER A 190 -1.41 -2.42 21.41
CA SER A 190 -0.43 -2.24 20.35
C SER A 190 -0.82 -3.12 19.18
N TYR A 191 -0.71 -2.58 17.96
CA TYR A 191 -0.95 -3.34 16.73
C TYR A 191 0.31 -3.28 15.88
N HIS A 192 0.75 -4.44 15.43
CA HIS A 192 1.86 -4.61 14.50
C HIS A 192 1.30 -5.11 13.17
N LEU A 193 1.58 -4.37 12.11
CA LEU A 193 1.24 -4.74 10.75
C LEU A 193 2.48 -5.24 10.02
N TYR A 194 2.29 -6.29 9.23
CA TYR A 194 3.35 -6.93 8.47
C TYR A 194 2.96 -7.05 7.01
N LEU A 195 3.92 -6.80 6.12
CA LEU A 195 3.84 -7.18 4.73
C LEU A 195 5.06 -8.04 4.41
N LEU A 196 4.82 -9.28 4.00
CA LEU A 196 5.86 -10.19 3.54
C LEU A 196 5.68 -10.40 2.04
N VAL A 197 6.76 -10.21 1.29
CA VAL A 197 6.79 -10.46 -0.15
C VAL A 197 7.85 -11.52 -0.43
N THR A 198 7.49 -12.54 -1.18
CA THR A 198 8.39 -13.63 -1.58
C THR A 198 8.34 -13.84 -3.09
N PRO A 199 9.40 -14.35 -3.73
CA PRO A 199 9.25 -14.90 -5.07
C PRO A 199 8.18 -16.01 -5.05
N THR A 200 7.44 -16.16 -6.15
CA THR A 200 6.34 -17.13 -6.20
C THR A 200 6.81 -18.54 -5.83
N ALA A 201 6.06 -19.18 -4.93
CA ALA A 201 6.32 -20.52 -4.40
C ALA A 201 7.69 -20.70 -3.71
N ASN A 202 8.36 -19.63 -3.29
CA ASN A 202 9.66 -19.70 -2.61
C ASN A 202 9.71 -18.82 -1.35
N LEU A 203 9.52 -19.44 -0.18
CA LEU A 203 9.57 -18.78 1.12
C LEU A 203 11.00 -18.56 1.68
N ASN A 204 12.04 -19.02 0.98
CA ASN A 204 13.42 -18.92 1.48
C ASN A 204 14.04 -17.53 1.26
N ASN A 205 13.45 -16.72 0.37
CA ASN A 205 13.87 -15.35 0.09
C ASN A 205 12.69 -14.42 0.26
N TRP A 206 12.88 -13.31 0.97
CA TRP A 206 11.77 -12.43 1.29
C TRP A 206 12.18 -11.01 1.62
N PHE A 207 11.28 -10.09 1.34
CA PHE A 207 11.24 -8.78 1.98
C PHE A 207 10.16 -8.79 3.06
N PHE A 208 10.51 -8.37 4.27
CA PHE A 208 9.60 -8.29 5.40
C PHE A 208 9.53 -6.87 5.91
N SER A 209 8.40 -6.21 5.69
CA SER A 209 8.12 -4.86 6.17
C SER A 209 7.29 -4.94 7.44
N ARG A 210 7.79 -4.34 8.52
CA ARG A 210 7.09 -4.22 9.80
C ARG A 210 6.82 -2.76 10.12
N LEU A 211 5.55 -2.44 10.32
CA LEU A 211 5.15 -1.17 10.91
C LEU A 211 5.14 -1.31 12.43
N VAL A 212 5.92 -0.48 13.12
CA VAL A 212 5.94 -0.41 14.59
C VAL A 212 5.52 0.98 15.00
N GLY A 213 4.25 1.11 15.41
CA GLY A 213 3.80 2.27 16.17
C GLY A 213 4.09 2.04 17.65
N GLU A 214 4.66 3.02 18.34
CA GLU A 214 4.63 3.07 19.79
C GLU A 214 3.20 3.39 20.21
N SER A 215 2.39 2.34 20.44
CA SER A 215 1.02 2.42 20.95
C SER A 215 0.10 3.36 20.14
N LEU A 216 -0.64 2.79 19.19
CA LEU A 216 -1.73 3.49 18.49
C LEU A 216 -2.88 3.90 19.43
N VAL A 217 -2.80 3.59 20.73
CA VAL A 217 -3.83 3.88 21.73
C VAL A 217 -3.26 4.44 23.04
N ASN A 218 -2.10 5.12 23.02
CA ASN A 218 -1.72 6.01 24.12
C ASN A 218 -2.30 7.43 23.94
N PHE A 219 -3.56 7.50 23.49
CA PHE A 219 -4.39 8.68 23.74
C PHE A 219 -4.78 8.65 25.22
N GLN A 220 -3.84 9.07 26.07
CA GLN A 220 -4.19 9.54 27.40
C GLN A 220 -5.15 10.72 27.18
N CYS A 221 -6.45 10.48 27.34
CA CYS A 221 -7.41 11.53 27.63
C CYS A 221 -6.93 12.20 28.92
N LYS A 222 -6.08 13.21 28.77
CA LYS A 222 -5.76 14.13 29.85
C LYS A 222 -6.99 15.01 29.99
N VAL A 223 -7.89 14.57 30.85
CA VAL A 223 -8.98 15.40 31.35
C VAL A 223 -8.34 16.65 31.96
N ALA A 224 -8.53 17.78 31.29
CA ALA A 224 -8.48 19.10 31.91
C ALA A 224 -9.91 19.46 32.31
#